data_AF-A0AAV1IBQ4-F1
#
_entry.id   AF-A0AAV1IBQ4-F1
#
_cell.length_a   1.000
_cell.length_b   1.000
_cell.length_c   1.000
_cell.angle_alpha   90.00
_cell.angle_beta   90.00
_cell.angle_gamma   90.00
#
_symmetry.space_group_name_H-M   'P 1'
#
loop_
_entity.id
_entity.type
_entity.pdbx_description
1 polymer ?
#
loop_
_entity_poly.entity_id
_entity_poly.type
_entity_poly.pdbx_seq_one_letter_code
_entity_poly.pdbx_strand_id
1 'polypeptide(L)'
;MRAAGISARSQRPLASRQSSSGALRSTKRCFCRLKRLPLVSAAPAAVQPSTEELTAVWEEHLKHEFSTKNTEETIRTMVPHASVNHVPTLTGGKGHEQLRRFYSESFIPAFPDDTRTTPVNRIVASSAVVDEMVLEFTHDQEMAFMLPGIAPTHKKVSIPLIVVVQFEGEKLALERIYWDQASVLAQIGVLDPSLLPGRAVSGREQAAKVLDFDSVPSNSAIELAHRQC
;
A
#
# COMPACT_ATOMS: atom_id res chain seq x y z
N MET A 1 -33.55 47.78 11.50
CA MET A 1 -34.68 48.19 12.38
C MET A 1 -35.78 47.14 12.26
N ARG A 2 -36.21 46.54 13.39
CA ARG A 2 -37.22 45.46 13.62
C ARG A 2 -36.77 44.04 13.18
N ALA A 3 -36.39 43.07 14.04
CA ALA A 3 -37.01 42.40 15.22
C ALA A 3 -38.28 41.61 14.85
N ALA A 4 -38.62 40.41 15.34
CA ALA A 4 -38.02 39.25 16.04
C ALA A 4 -39.20 38.23 16.18
N GLY A 5 -38.99 36.91 16.29
CA GLY A 5 -40.10 35.97 16.59
C GLY A 5 -39.71 34.49 16.57
N ILE A 6 -40.03 33.77 17.64
CA ILE A 6 -39.48 32.47 18.12
C ILE A 6 -40.53 31.32 17.97
N SER A 7 -40.05 30.07 18.14
CA SER A 7 -40.76 28.87 18.69
C SER A 7 -41.37 27.90 17.65
N ALA A 8 -41.42 26.57 17.81
CA ALA A 8 -41.01 25.63 18.87
C ALA A 8 -40.97 24.19 18.29
N ARG A 9 -40.22 23.31 18.95
CA ARG A 9 -40.15 21.85 18.73
C ARG A 9 -41.49 21.15 19.04
N SER A 10 -41.78 20.07 18.31
CA SER A 10 -42.82 19.08 18.67
C SER A 10 -42.22 17.67 18.65
N GLN A 11 -42.13 17.05 19.83
CA GLN A 11 -41.85 15.63 20.03
C GLN A 11 -43.17 14.85 19.99
N ARG A 12 -43.18 13.67 19.35
CA ARG A 12 -44.29 12.71 19.45
C ARG A 12 -43.86 11.46 20.25
N PRO A 13 -44.76 10.85 21.03
CA PRO A 13 -44.39 9.91 22.10
C PRO A 13 -44.40 8.44 21.65
N LEU A 14 -43.64 7.64 22.39
CA LEU A 14 -43.63 6.16 22.38
C LEU A 14 -44.94 5.62 22.94
N ALA A 15 -45.57 4.68 22.22
CA ALA A 15 -46.69 3.89 22.69
C ALA A 15 -46.31 2.41 22.76
N SER A 16 -46.40 1.86 23.97
CA SER A 16 -46.33 0.45 24.32
C SER A 16 -47.50 -0.35 23.75
N ARG A 17 -47.28 -1.56 23.23
CA ARG A 17 -48.32 -2.56 23.06
C ARG A 17 -47.83 -3.98 23.35
N GLN A 18 -48.76 -4.71 23.97
CA GLN A 18 -48.64 -5.96 24.70
C GLN A 18 -48.49 -7.19 23.80
N SER A 19 -47.96 -8.24 24.42
CA SER A 19 -47.89 -9.61 23.92
C SER A 19 -49.28 -10.22 23.69
N SER A 20 -49.48 -10.86 22.54
CA SER A 20 -50.54 -11.85 22.36
C SER A 20 -50.04 -13.04 21.55
N SER A 21 -50.15 -14.21 22.18
CA SER A 21 -49.95 -15.56 21.66
C SER A 21 -50.74 -15.81 20.37
N GLY A 22 -50.10 -16.41 19.37
CA GLY A 22 -50.71 -16.79 18.09
C GLY A 22 -50.05 -18.07 17.54
N ALA A 23 -50.88 -19.08 17.28
CA ALA A 23 -50.54 -20.47 17.05
C ALA A 23 -49.64 -20.75 15.81
N LEU A 24 -48.68 -21.67 15.99
CA LEU A 24 -47.85 -22.25 14.94
C LEU A 24 -48.70 -23.11 13.98
N ARG A 25 -48.82 -22.69 12.72
CA ARG A 25 -49.30 -23.54 11.61
C ARG A 25 -48.11 -24.08 10.82
N SER A 26 -47.99 -25.40 10.80
CA SER A 26 -46.99 -26.17 10.04
C SER A 26 -47.20 -26.00 8.54
N THR A 27 -46.24 -25.38 7.85
CA THR A 27 -46.13 -25.39 6.39
C THR A 27 -45.12 -26.45 5.98
N LYS A 28 -45.61 -27.57 5.41
CA LYS A 28 -44.79 -28.61 4.78
C LYS A 28 -44.03 -27.99 3.60
N ARG A 29 -42.70 -27.86 3.72
CA ARG A 29 -41.82 -27.45 2.61
C ARG A 29 -41.73 -28.59 1.59
N CYS A 30 -42.18 -28.32 0.38
CA CYS A 30 -41.98 -29.18 -0.79
C CYS A 30 -40.49 -29.11 -1.18
N PHE A 31 -39.76 -30.21 -1.01
CA PHE A 31 -38.36 -30.31 -1.44
C PHE A 31 -38.32 -30.56 -2.96
N CYS A 32 -38.06 -29.52 -3.75
CA CYS A 32 -37.66 -29.68 -5.14
C CYS A 32 -36.25 -30.29 -5.19
N ARG A 33 -36.16 -31.50 -5.74
CA ARG A 33 -34.92 -32.25 -5.94
C ARG A 33 -34.09 -31.55 -7.03
N LEU A 34 -33.11 -30.72 -6.65
CA LEU A 34 -32.13 -30.19 -7.60
C LEU A 34 -31.37 -31.36 -8.24
N LYS A 35 -31.50 -31.50 -9.57
CA LYS A 35 -30.67 -32.42 -10.35
C LYS A 35 -29.24 -31.87 -10.35
N ARG A 36 -28.28 -32.65 -9.85
CA ARG A 36 -26.84 -32.35 -9.98
C ARG A 36 -26.47 -32.37 -11.46
N LEU A 37 -25.95 -31.26 -11.96
CA LEU A 37 -25.26 -31.20 -13.25
C LEU A 37 -23.94 -31.97 -13.16
N PRO A 38 -23.49 -32.65 -14.23
CA PRO A 38 -22.25 -33.41 -14.21
C PRO A 38 -21.05 -32.47 -14.04
N LEU A 39 -20.03 -32.93 -13.30
CA LEU A 39 -18.75 -32.23 -13.19
C LEU A 39 -18.16 -32.04 -14.59
N VAL A 40 -17.93 -30.78 -14.94
CA VAL A 40 -17.05 -30.41 -16.05
C VAL A 40 -15.65 -30.93 -15.71
N SER A 41 -15.05 -31.69 -16.64
CA SER A 41 -13.68 -32.18 -16.52
C SER A 41 -12.74 -30.98 -16.32
N ALA A 42 -11.96 -31.00 -15.24
CA ALA A 42 -10.94 -30.01 -14.98
C ALA A 42 -9.91 -30.05 -16.12
N ALA A 43 -9.71 -28.92 -16.79
CA ALA A 43 -8.56 -28.71 -17.65
C ALA A 43 -7.28 -29.07 -16.87
N PRO A 44 -6.24 -29.62 -17.51
CA PRO A 44 -4.98 -29.89 -16.83
C PRO A 44 -4.50 -28.61 -16.14
N ALA A 45 -4.20 -28.71 -14.84
CA ALA A 45 -3.70 -27.58 -14.07
C ALA A 45 -2.42 -27.08 -14.74
N ALA A 46 -2.45 -25.84 -15.24
CA ALA A 46 -1.25 -25.18 -15.71
C ALA A 46 -0.20 -25.23 -14.60
N VAL A 47 1.01 -25.70 -14.94
CA VAL A 47 2.14 -25.75 -14.00
C VAL A 47 2.33 -24.35 -13.44
N GLN A 48 2.16 -24.20 -12.13
CA GLN A 48 2.41 -22.93 -11.47
C GLN A 48 3.93 -22.77 -11.31
N PRO A 49 4.48 -21.55 -11.51
CA PRO A 49 5.90 -21.32 -11.31
C PRO A 49 6.32 -21.67 -9.88
N SER A 50 7.55 -22.13 -9.72
CA SER A 50 8.17 -22.33 -8.42
C SER A 50 8.45 -20.99 -7.74
N THR A 51 8.68 -21.03 -6.43
CA THR A 51 9.05 -19.84 -5.66
C THR A 51 10.38 -19.24 -6.13
N GLU A 52 11.31 -20.07 -6.61
CA GLU A 52 12.57 -19.64 -7.20
C GLU A 52 12.34 -18.93 -8.54
N GLU A 53 11.43 -19.43 -9.38
CA GLU A 53 11.07 -18.79 -10.66
C GLU A 53 10.41 -17.42 -10.45
N LEU A 54 9.48 -17.31 -9.50
CA LEU A 54 8.87 -16.02 -9.14
C LEU A 54 9.92 -15.01 -8.62
N THR A 55 10.86 -15.50 -7.82
CA THR A 55 11.96 -14.68 -7.30
C THR A 55 12.86 -14.19 -8.44
N ALA A 56 13.20 -15.06 -9.38
CA ALA A 56 14.04 -14.71 -10.52
C ALA A 56 13.39 -13.65 -11.42
N VAL A 57 12.09 -13.78 -11.71
CA VAL A 57 11.35 -12.77 -12.50
C VAL A 57 11.29 -11.43 -11.75
N TRP A 58 11.12 -11.45 -10.43
CA TRP A 58 11.16 -10.23 -9.62
C TRP A 58 12.53 -9.54 -9.66
N GLU A 59 13.61 -10.30 -9.50
CA GLU A 59 14.97 -9.77 -9.57
C GLU A 59 15.32 -9.24 -10.96
N GLU A 60 14.84 -9.89 -12.03
CA GLU A 60 14.96 -9.39 -13.39
C GLU A 60 14.22 -8.06 -13.58
N HIS A 61 12.99 -7.95 -13.07
CA HIS A 61 12.21 -6.71 -13.11
C HIS A 61 12.94 -5.56 -12.39
N LEU A 62 13.40 -5.79 -11.15
CA LEU A 62 14.19 -4.81 -10.38
C LEU A 62 15.49 -4.42 -11.09
N LYS A 63 16.19 -5.39 -11.69
CA LYS A 63 17.39 -5.10 -12.48
C LYS A 63 17.06 -4.16 -13.64
N HIS A 64 15.91 -4.32 -14.29
CA HIS A 64 15.52 -3.45 -15.39
C HIS A 64 15.23 -2.02 -14.95
N GLU A 65 14.54 -1.86 -13.83
CA GLU A 65 14.23 -0.55 -13.25
C GLU A 65 15.48 0.19 -12.76
N PHE A 66 16.33 -0.49 -11.99
CA PHE A 66 17.37 0.18 -11.21
C PHE A 66 18.77 0.07 -11.81
N SER A 67 19.10 -1.06 -12.43
CA SER A 67 20.46 -1.30 -12.96
C SER A 67 20.57 -0.92 -14.43
N THR A 68 19.71 -1.47 -15.28
CA THR A 68 19.75 -1.18 -16.72
C THR A 68 18.97 0.07 -17.10
N LYS A 69 18.12 0.56 -16.19
CA LYS A 69 17.22 1.71 -16.40
C LYS A 69 16.46 1.63 -17.74
N ASN A 70 15.88 0.45 -18.04
CA ASN A 70 15.26 0.15 -19.34
C ASN A 70 13.75 -0.12 -19.18
N THR A 71 12.94 0.87 -19.57
CA THR A 71 11.48 0.81 -19.48
C THR A 71 10.86 -0.36 -20.24
N GLU A 72 11.31 -0.66 -21.47
CA GLU A 72 10.65 -1.70 -22.27
C GLU A 72 10.94 -3.10 -21.72
N GLU A 73 12.15 -3.34 -21.21
CA GLU A 73 12.46 -4.61 -20.55
C GLU A 73 11.69 -4.77 -19.23
N THR A 74 11.55 -3.70 -18.43
CA THR A 74 10.70 -3.71 -17.22
C THR A 74 9.27 -4.12 -17.57
N ILE A 75 8.67 -3.55 -18.62
CA ILE A 75 7.29 -3.86 -19.03
C ILE A 75 7.15 -5.30 -19.53
N ARG A 76 8.20 -5.87 -20.16
CA ARG A 76 8.15 -7.24 -20.70
C ARG A 76 7.97 -8.29 -19.61
N THR A 77 8.43 -8.03 -18.38
CA THR A 77 8.22 -8.93 -17.23
C THR A 77 6.80 -8.87 -16.66
N MET A 78 5.95 -7.97 -17.17
CA MET A 78 4.60 -7.74 -16.67
C MET A 78 3.52 -8.25 -17.65
N VAL A 79 2.38 -8.70 -17.12
CA VAL A 79 1.20 -9.01 -17.95
C VAL A 79 0.60 -7.73 -18.57
N PRO A 80 -0.12 -7.82 -19.70
CA PRO A 80 -0.65 -6.65 -20.40
C PRO A 80 -1.53 -5.72 -19.55
N HIS A 81 -2.26 -6.28 -18.57
CA HIS A 81 -3.16 -5.59 -17.67
C HIS A 81 -2.57 -5.30 -16.28
N ALA A 82 -1.25 -5.40 -16.14
CA ALA A 82 -0.58 -5.21 -14.85
C ALA A 82 -0.85 -3.81 -14.25
N SER A 83 -0.71 -3.68 -12.94
CA SER A 83 -0.88 -2.40 -12.25
C SER A 83 0.20 -2.15 -11.20
N VAL A 84 0.67 -0.92 -11.13
CA VAL A 84 1.59 -0.43 -10.10
C VAL A 84 0.88 0.65 -9.30
N ASN A 85 0.98 0.59 -7.97
CA ASN A 85 0.44 1.60 -7.08
C ASN A 85 1.42 1.91 -5.94
N HIS A 86 1.98 3.11 -5.98
CA HIS A 86 2.63 3.76 -4.86
C HIS A 86 1.55 4.31 -3.92
N VAL A 87 1.21 3.53 -2.91
CA VAL A 87 0.00 3.74 -2.10
C VAL A 87 -0.06 5.13 -1.44
N PRO A 88 1.02 5.68 -0.87
CA PRO A 88 0.95 6.97 -0.18
C PRO A 88 0.75 8.18 -1.09
N THR A 89 1.09 8.09 -2.37
CA THR A 89 1.00 9.20 -3.34
C THR A 89 0.02 8.94 -4.48
N LEU A 90 -0.55 7.73 -4.55
CA LEU A 90 -1.45 7.28 -5.63
C LEU A 90 -0.81 7.38 -7.02
N THR A 91 0.52 7.27 -7.10
CA THR A 91 1.25 7.26 -8.38
C THR A 91 1.44 5.83 -8.88
N GLY A 92 1.70 5.70 -10.18
CA GLY A 92 1.80 4.41 -10.87
C GLY A 92 0.95 4.40 -12.13
N GLY A 93 0.37 3.25 -12.47
CA GLY A 93 -0.44 3.10 -13.66
C GLY A 93 -1.06 1.71 -13.81
N LYS A 94 -1.98 1.57 -14.75
CA LYS A 94 -2.59 0.29 -15.11
C LYS A 94 -2.51 0.03 -16.62
N GLY A 95 -2.08 -1.17 -16.97
CA GLY A 95 -1.82 -1.61 -18.33
C GLY A 95 -0.51 -1.07 -18.89
N HIS A 96 0.04 -1.78 -19.86
CA HIS A 96 1.36 -1.46 -20.44
C HIS A 96 1.51 -0.02 -20.92
N GLU A 97 0.45 0.61 -21.46
CA GLU A 97 0.51 1.99 -21.93
C GLU A 97 0.80 2.99 -20.79
N GLN A 98 0.01 2.94 -19.72
CA GLN A 98 0.20 3.84 -18.57
C GLN A 98 1.50 3.53 -17.84
N LEU A 99 1.83 2.24 -17.70
CA LEU A 99 3.06 1.82 -17.05
C LEU A 99 4.30 2.29 -17.81
N ARG A 100 4.30 2.23 -19.15
CA ARG A 100 5.38 2.78 -19.97
C ARG A 100 5.62 4.25 -19.72
N ARG A 101 4.54 5.02 -19.73
CA ARG A 101 4.62 6.45 -19.45
C ARG A 101 5.17 6.69 -18.04
N PHE A 102 4.59 6.03 -17.04
CA PHE A 102 5.02 6.17 -15.65
C PHE A 102 6.50 5.81 -15.46
N TYR A 103 6.94 4.66 -15.97
CA TYR A 103 8.31 4.19 -15.85
C TYR A 103 9.32 5.10 -16.55
N SER A 104 9.03 5.53 -17.78
CA SER A 104 9.94 6.35 -18.57
C SER A 104 9.99 7.82 -18.15
N GLU A 105 8.89 8.39 -17.64
CA GLU A 105 8.79 9.82 -17.35
C GLU A 105 8.91 10.16 -15.86
N SER A 106 8.51 9.26 -14.95
CA SER A 106 8.28 9.62 -13.54
C SER A 106 8.95 8.72 -12.51
N PHE A 107 9.47 7.56 -12.90
CA PHE A 107 10.03 6.58 -11.98
C PHE A 107 11.50 6.28 -12.23
N ILE A 108 11.84 5.56 -13.32
CA ILE A 108 13.20 5.06 -13.56
C ILE A 108 14.27 6.18 -13.58
N PRO A 109 14.04 7.33 -14.25
CA PRO A 109 15.03 8.40 -14.27
C PRO A 109 15.09 9.20 -12.96
N ALA A 110 14.07 9.09 -12.10
CA ALA A 110 13.89 9.97 -10.95
C ALA A 110 14.70 9.54 -9.71
N PHE A 111 15.34 8.37 -9.73
CA PHE A 111 16.16 7.89 -8.60
C PHE A 111 17.51 8.60 -8.52
N PRO A 112 17.82 9.26 -7.38
CA PRO A 112 19.14 9.85 -7.13
C PRO A 112 20.27 8.83 -7.29
N ASP A 113 21.46 9.29 -7.68
CA ASP A 113 22.61 8.41 -7.89
C ASP A 113 23.09 7.73 -6.60
N ASP A 114 22.82 8.35 -5.43
CA ASP A 114 23.14 7.79 -4.11
C ASP A 114 22.05 6.88 -3.53
N THR A 115 21.02 6.56 -4.33
CA THR A 115 19.94 5.67 -3.89
C THR A 115 20.49 4.31 -3.47
N ARG A 116 20.14 3.87 -2.27
CA ARG A 116 20.49 2.56 -1.73
C ARG A 116 19.27 1.87 -1.13
N THR A 117 19.16 0.57 -1.38
CA THR A 117 18.18 -0.31 -0.74
C THR A 117 18.90 -1.32 0.16
N THR A 118 18.49 -1.44 1.41
CA THR A 118 18.93 -2.50 2.33
C THR A 118 17.78 -3.47 2.55
N PRO A 119 17.88 -4.72 2.03
CA PRO A 119 16.87 -5.74 2.27
C PRO A 119 16.75 -6.05 3.76
N VAL A 120 15.52 -6.20 4.25
CA VAL A 120 15.20 -6.58 5.64
C VAL A 120 14.62 -7.98 5.66
N ASN A 121 13.62 -8.23 4.83
CA ASN A 121 12.94 -9.51 4.74
C ASN A 121 12.36 -9.72 3.34
N ARG A 122 12.25 -11.00 2.93
CA ARG A 122 11.54 -11.41 1.73
C ARG A 122 10.66 -12.61 2.05
N ILE A 123 9.38 -12.50 1.73
CA ILE A 123 8.41 -13.60 1.85
C ILE A 123 7.98 -13.99 0.44
N VAL A 124 8.16 -15.25 0.09
CA VAL A 124 7.72 -15.79 -1.20
C VAL A 124 6.58 -16.79 -0.96
N ALA A 125 5.44 -16.52 -1.60
CA ALA A 125 4.27 -17.38 -1.63
C ALA A 125 4.13 -18.02 -3.02
N SER A 126 3.12 -18.86 -3.20
CA SER A 126 2.87 -19.56 -4.48
C SER A 126 2.55 -18.65 -5.68
N SER A 127 2.23 -17.37 -5.44
CA SER A 127 1.87 -16.40 -6.49
C SER A 127 2.20 -14.96 -6.10
N ALA A 128 3.07 -14.76 -5.10
CA ALA A 128 3.40 -13.44 -4.60
C ALA A 128 4.80 -13.39 -3.99
N VAL A 129 5.42 -12.22 -4.11
CA VAL A 129 6.65 -11.86 -3.40
C VAL A 129 6.34 -10.62 -2.57
N VAL A 130 6.77 -10.61 -1.30
CA VAL A 130 6.71 -9.44 -0.44
C VAL A 130 8.11 -9.11 0.03
N ASP A 131 8.60 -7.95 -0.38
CA ASP A 131 9.88 -7.43 0.07
C ASP A 131 9.69 -6.32 1.09
N GLU A 132 10.41 -6.43 2.19
CA GLU A 132 10.60 -5.37 3.17
C GLU A 132 12.05 -4.88 3.06
N MET A 133 12.23 -3.57 2.94
CA MET A 133 13.56 -2.96 2.77
C MET A 133 13.59 -1.56 3.34
N VAL A 134 14.79 -1.08 3.65
CA VAL A 134 15.04 0.35 3.90
C VAL A 134 15.56 0.99 2.63
N LEU A 135 14.90 2.06 2.18
CA LEU A 135 15.33 2.92 1.08
C LEU A 135 16.02 4.16 1.64
N GLU A 136 17.19 4.48 1.10
CA GLU A 136 17.97 5.66 1.42
C GLU A 136 18.32 6.43 0.15
N PHE A 137 18.24 7.75 0.19
CA PHE A 137 18.67 8.63 -0.91
C PHE A 137 18.83 10.07 -0.41
N THR A 138 19.53 10.90 -1.18
CA THR A 138 19.49 12.36 -1.04
C THR A 138 18.46 12.92 -2.00
N HIS A 139 17.52 13.74 -1.53
CA HIS A 139 16.51 14.37 -2.40
C HIS A 139 17.12 15.54 -3.21
N ASP A 140 17.96 15.22 -4.18
CA ASP A 140 18.74 16.16 -5.01
C ASP A 140 18.17 16.38 -6.42
N GLN A 141 17.11 15.66 -6.77
CA GLN A 141 16.33 15.83 -8.00
C GLN A 141 14.83 15.62 -7.74
N GLU A 142 13.98 16.00 -8.70
CA GLU A 142 12.53 15.82 -8.57
C GLU A 142 12.17 14.32 -8.57
N MET A 143 11.43 13.89 -7.54
CA MET A 143 11.00 12.51 -7.36
C MET A 143 9.47 12.40 -7.37
N ALA A 144 8.83 12.71 -8.51
CA ALA A 144 7.37 12.85 -8.58
C ALA A 144 6.57 11.64 -8.08
N PHE A 145 7.12 10.42 -8.18
CA PHE A 145 6.49 9.21 -7.65
C PHE A 145 6.34 9.21 -6.12
N MET A 146 7.27 9.83 -5.38
CA MET A 146 7.28 9.88 -3.90
C MET A 146 6.98 11.28 -3.33
N LEU A 147 7.40 12.33 -4.03
CA LEU A 147 7.36 13.72 -3.62
C LEU A 147 6.78 14.62 -4.74
N PRO A 148 5.53 14.38 -5.17
CA PRO A 148 4.93 15.13 -6.29
C PRO A 148 4.87 16.62 -6.00
N GLY A 149 5.51 17.42 -6.87
CA GLY A 149 5.51 18.89 -6.80
C GLY A 149 6.46 19.49 -5.75
N ILE A 150 7.35 18.70 -5.15
CA ILE A 150 8.34 19.20 -4.18
C ILE A 150 9.70 19.24 -4.88
N ALA A 151 10.27 20.45 -4.97
CA ALA A 151 11.61 20.67 -5.53
C ALA A 151 12.70 19.99 -4.67
N PRO A 152 13.88 19.69 -5.24
CA PRO A 152 15.00 19.12 -4.51
C PRO A 152 15.31 19.87 -3.22
N THR A 153 15.34 19.14 -2.11
CA THR A 153 15.60 19.71 -0.77
C THR A 153 17.03 19.44 -0.30
N HIS A 154 17.78 18.61 -1.02
CA HIS A 154 19.13 18.13 -0.70
C HIS A 154 19.26 17.49 0.70
N LYS A 155 18.14 17.05 1.27
CA LYS A 155 18.11 16.33 2.54
C LYS A 155 18.13 14.84 2.30
N LYS A 156 18.77 14.13 3.22
CA LYS A 156 18.79 12.66 3.22
C LYS A 156 17.46 12.12 3.73
N VAL A 157 16.95 11.13 3.02
CA VAL A 157 15.81 10.32 3.41
C VAL A 157 16.31 8.91 3.72
N SER A 158 15.78 8.31 4.78
CA SER A 158 15.92 6.90 5.12
C SER A 158 14.56 6.43 5.62
N ILE A 159 13.93 5.52 4.87
CA ILE A 159 12.54 5.12 5.10
C ILE A 159 12.37 3.62 4.87
N PRO A 160 11.80 2.85 5.83
CA PRO A 160 11.35 1.50 5.55
C PRO A 160 10.18 1.53 4.57
N LEU A 161 10.18 0.61 3.63
CA LEU A 161 9.10 0.40 2.68
C LEU A 161 8.83 -1.09 2.45
N ILE A 162 7.61 -1.38 2.01
CA ILE A 162 7.18 -2.72 1.63
C ILE A 162 6.71 -2.72 0.19
N VAL A 163 7.18 -3.68 -0.60
CA VAL A 163 6.71 -3.96 -1.96
C VAL A 163 5.96 -5.28 -1.95
N VAL A 164 4.69 -5.26 -2.35
CA VAL A 164 3.86 -6.44 -2.52
C VAL A 164 3.65 -6.70 -4.01
N VAL A 165 4.25 -7.78 -4.50
CA VAL A 165 4.18 -8.21 -5.89
C VAL A 165 3.28 -9.43 -6.01
N GLN A 166 2.39 -9.44 -7.00
CA GLN A 166 1.57 -10.60 -7.35
C GLN A 166 1.81 -11.01 -8.80
N PHE A 167 1.74 -12.30 -9.05
CA PHE A 167 2.05 -12.90 -10.34
C PHE A 167 0.82 -13.59 -10.94
N GLU A 168 0.74 -13.54 -12.27
CA GLU A 168 -0.16 -14.35 -13.08
C GLU A 168 0.69 -15.22 -14.00
N GLY A 169 0.82 -16.51 -13.66
CA GLY A 169 1.84 -17.36 -14.29
C GLY A 169 3.22 -16.78 -14.03
N GLU A 170 4.04 -16.68 -15.08
CA GLU A 170 5.45 -16.28 -15.01
C GLU A 170 5.66 -14.75 -15.05
N LYS A 171 4.60 -13.94 -14.92
CA LYS A 171 4.68 -12.48 -15.08
C LYS A 171 4.03 -11.71 -13.95
N LEU A 172 4.54 -10.52 -13.70
CA LEU A 172 3.98 -9.60 -12.71
C LEU A 172 2.62 -9.10 -13.17
N ALA A 173 1.63 -9.20 -12.28
CA ALA A 173 0.29 -8.66 -12.48
C ALA A 173 0.01 -7.44 -11.62
N LEU A 174 0.66 -7.35 -10.46
CA LEU A 174 0.42 -6.24 -9.56
C LEU A 174 1.66 -5.93 -8.73
N GLU A 175 1.86 -4.66 -8.50
CA GLU A 175 2.81 -4.11 -7.54
C GLU A 175 2.12 -3.07 -6.66
N ARG A 176 2.24 -3.20 -5.33
CA ARG A 176 1.80 -2.19 -4.36
C ARG A 176 2.96 -1.86 -3.45
N ILE A 177 3.32 -0.58 -3.39
CA ILE A 177 4.44 -0.07 -2.60
C ILE A 177 3.89 0.78 -1.47
N TYR A 178 4.30 0.49 -0.24
CA TYR A 178 3.89 1.17 0.98
C TYR A 178 5.09 1.78 1.68
N TRP A 179 4.93 3.01 2.17
CA TRP A 179 5.87 3.67 3.07
C TRP A 179 5.13 4.72 3.93
N ASP A 180 5.79 5.25 4.95
CA ASP A 180 5.25 6.35 5.76
C ASP A 180 5.57 7.71 5.13
N GLN A 181 4.60 8.29 4.43
CA GLN A 181 4.76 9.59 3.79
C GLN A 181 4.98 10.74 4.79
N ALA A 182 4.43 10.65 6.01
CA ALA A 182 4.64 11.70 7.01
C ALA A 182 6.10 11.76 7.45
N SER A 183 6.73 10.60 7.65
CA SER A 183 8.15 10.50 7.97
C SER A 183 9.05 10.97 6.83
N VAL A 184 8.69 10.70 5.57
CA VAL A 184 9.43 11.26 4.41
C VAL A 184 9.31 12.80 4.40
N LEU A 185 8.09 13.35 4.49
CA LEU A 185 7.84 14.79 4.50
C LEU A 185 8.55 15.51 5.66
N ALA A 186 8.63 14.86 6.83
CA ALA A 186 9.35 15.40 7.99
C ALA A 186 10.87 15.43 7.74
N GLN A 187 11.44 14.36 7.18
CA GLN A 187 12.87 14.29 6.86
C GLN A 187 13.31 15.36 5.86
N ILE A 188 12.47 15.67 4.87
CA ILE A 188 12.74 16.75 3.91
C ILE A 188 12.35 18.15 4.45
N GLY A 189 11.73 18.23 5.63
CA GLY A 189 11.34 19.46 6.31
C GLY A 189 10.16 20.21 5.69
N VAL A 190 9.29 19.50 4.98
CA VAL A 190 7.98 20.03 4.53
C VAL A 190 6.96 19.91 5.67
N LEU A 191 7.07 18.86 6.49
CA LEU A 191 6.30 18.68 7.71
C LEU A 191 7.18 18.99 8.92
N ASP A 192 6.75 19.92 9.78
CA ASP A 192 7.36 20.13 11.09
C ASP A 192 6.72 19.19 12.13
N PRO A 193 7.44 18.14 12.60
CA PRO A 193 6.88 17.18 13.54
C PRO A 193 6.62 17.78 14.93
N SER A 194 7.19 18.95 15.26
CA SER A 194 6.94 19.62 16.55
C SER A 194 5.53 20.20 16.66
N LEU A 195 4.86 20.40 15.51
CA LEU A 195 3.47 20.83 15.44
C LEU A 195 2.48 19.69 15.78
N LEU A 196 2.97 18.46 15.92
CA LEU A 196 2.17 17.29 16.24
C LEU A 196 2.37 16.86 17.70
N PRO A 197 1.29 16.58 18.45
CA PRO A 197 1.41 16.16 19.84
C PRO A 197 2.17 14.83 19.96
N GLY A 198 2.91 14.67 21.07
CA GLY A 198 3.59 13.41 21.40
C GLY A 198 4.66 12.94 20.41
N ARG A 199 5.14 13.79 19.49
CA ARG A 199 6.04 13.40 18.38
C ARG A 199 5.47 12.21 17.58
N ALA A 200 4.22 12.35 17.15
CA ALA A 200 3.48 11.30 16.42
C ALA A 200 4.11 10.86 15.08
N VAL A 201 5.10 11.59 14.57
CA VAL A 201 5.89 11.24 13.39
C VAL A 201 7.32 10.94 13.83
N SER A 202 7.74 9.69 13.67
CA SER A 202 9.06 9.24 14.09
C SER A 202 10.18 9.73 13.19
N GLY A 203 9.96 9.84 11.87
CA GLY A 203 11.01 10.25 10.94
C GLY A 203 11.99 9.11 10.62
N ARG A 204 13.29 9.41 10.58
CA ARG A 204 14.33 8.47 10.14
C ARG A 204 14.59 7.34 11.14
N GLU A 205 14.18 7.54 12.38
CA GLU A 205 14.23 6.58 13.47
C GLU A 205 13.48 5.28 13.14
N GLN A 206 12.50 5.34 12.22
CA GLN A 206 11.83 4.14 11.71
C GLN A 206 12.80 3.18 11.01
N ALA A 207 13.64 3.71 10.12
CA ALA A 207 14.60 2.91 9.36
C ALA A 207 15.67 2.31 10.29
N ALA A 208 16.19 3.12 11.22
CA ALA A 208 17.15 2.64 12.21
C ALA A 208 16.58 1.47 13.03
N LYS A 209 15.34 1.61 13.53
CA LYS A 209 14.70 0.58 14.34
C LYS A 209 14.34 -0.70 13.58
N VAL A 210 14.01 -0.58 12.29
CA VAL A 210 13.75 -1.75 11.43
C VAL A 210 15.04 -2.54 11.19
N LEU A 211 16.16 -1.87 10.99
CA LEU A 211 17.47 -2.52 10.78
C LEU A 211 18.07 -3.08 12.07
N ASP A 212 17.86 -2.39 13.19
CA ASP A 212 18.30 -2.79 14.51
C ASP A 212 17.25 -2.39 15.54
N PHE A 213 16.53 -3.38 16.06
CA PHE A 213 15.44 -3.19 17.00
C PHE A 213 15.86 -2.42 18.27
N ASP A 214 17.10 -2.60 18.71
CA ASP A 214 17.64 -2.01 19.94
C ASP A 214 18.19 -0.59 19.73
N SER A 215 18.33 -0.14 18.47
CA SER A 215 18.90 1.17 18.13
C SER A 215 18.03 2.37 18.53
N VAL A 216 16.71 2.16 18.66
CA VAL A 216 15.74 3.20 19.02
C VAL A 216 14.82 2.66 20.10
N PRO A 217 14.71 3.32 21.28
CA PRO A 217 13.84 2.86 22.35
C PRO A 217 12.37 2.72 21.93
N SER A 218 11.69 1.70 22.46
CA SER A 218 10.24 1.56 22.30
C SER A 218 9.51 2.56 23.20
N ASN A 219 8.26 2.87 22.85
CA ASN A 219 7.31 3.65 23.66
C ASN A 219 7.66 5.12 23.93
N SER A 220 8.78 5.67 23.41
CA SER A 220 9.14 7.07 23.65
C SER A 220 8.04 8.07 23.26
N ALA A 221 7.30 7.83 22.18
CA ALA A 221 6.16 8.67 21.79
C ALA A 221 5.00 8.61 22.81
N ILE A 222 4.69 7.43 23.34
CA ILE A 222 3.66 7.23 24.38
C ILE A 222 4.08 7.93 25.67
N GLU A 223 5.34 7.75 26.08
CA GLU A 223 5.89 8.38 27.28
C GLU A 223 5.91 9.91 27.18
N LEU A 224 6.23 10.45 26.00
CA LEU A 224 6.16 11.89 25.75
C LEU A 224 4.73 12.41 25.82
N ALA A 225 3.77 11.69 25.24
CA ALA A 225 2.36 12.06 25.32
C ALA A 225 1.87 12.11 26.78
N HIS A 226 2.29 11.17 27.63
CA HIS A 226 1.93 11.17 29.05
C HIS A 226 2.55 12.34 29.84
N ARG A 227 3.69 12.90 29.42
CA ARG A 227 4.33 14.06 30.08
C ARG A 227 3.69 15.40 29.71
N GLN A 228 2.89 15.43 28.66
CA GLN A 228 2.24 16.64 28.15
C GLN A 228 0.82 16.84 28.72
N CYS A 229 0.33 15.91 29.53
CA CYS A 229 -0.90 15.98 30.32
C CYS A 229 -0.61 16.46 31.75
#